data_AF-A0A1A8I5R6-F1
#
_entry.id   AF-A0A1A8I5R6-F1
#
_cell.length_a   1.000
_cell.length_b   1.000
_cell.length_c   1.000
_cell.angle_alpha   90.00
_cell.angle_beta   90.00
_cell.angle_gamma   90.00
#
_symmetry.space_group_name_H-M   'P 1'
#
loop_
_entity.id
_entity.type
_entity.pdbx_description
1 polymer ?
#
loop_
_entity_poly.entity_id
_entity_poly.type
_entity_poly.pdbx_seq_one_letter_code
_entity_poly.pdbx_strand_id
1 'polypeptide(L)'
;MELSSVIATTAGSIGFFRLVNVGVAALPMPESACRNAWKWRNISTSLVHSFITAIWAVFCFFLQPQMAEDLIETFSVFSHALVSFSIGYFIHDFFDMVFNQKLSQSWELLFHHIVVITCFGLSVLSSCYVGFAVVALLVEINSVFLHLRQNLRMAN
;
A
#
# COMPACT_ATOMS: atom_id res chain seq x y z
N MET A 1 1.22 -7.15 17.44
CA MET A 1 2.58 -7.72 17.35
C MET A 1 3.52 -6.92 18.24
N GLU A 2 4.66 -7.47 18.64
CA GLU A 2 5.70 -6.68 19.32
C GLU A 2 6.24 -5.57 18.40
N LEU A 3 6.70 -4.46 18.99
CA LEU A 3 7.26 -3.32 18.24
C LEU A 3 8.40 -3.73 17.30
N SER A 4 9.26 -4.66 17.74
CA SER A 4 10.34 -5.23 16.92
C SER A 4 9.82 -5.84 15.62
N SER A 5 8.70 -6.58 15.69
CA SER A 5 8.07 -7.24 14.55
C SER A 5 7.38 -6.25 13.62
N VAL A 6 6.78 -5.18 14.17
CA VAL A 6 6.20 -4.07 13.39
C VAL A 6 7.29 -3.37 12.58
N ILE A 7 8.39 -3.01 13.23
CA ILE A 7 9.54 -2.37 12.58
C ILE A 7 10.11 -3.28 11.50
N ALA A 8 10.32 -4.56 11.81
CA ALA A 8 10.84 -5.54 10.86
C ALA A 8 9.93 -5.72 9.64
N THR A 9 8.61 -5.82 9.86
CA THR A 9 7.63 -5.98 8.77
C THR A 9 7.54 -4.73 7.91
N THR A 10 7.54 -3.55 8.52
CA THR A 10 7.51 -2.26 7.82
C THR A 10 8.78 -2.07 6.98
N ALA A 11 9.96 -2.28 7.57
CA ALA A 11 11.23 -2.17 6.86
C ALA A 11 11.38 -3.22 5.75
N GLY A 12 10.94 -4.46 6.02
CA GLY A 12 10.87 -5.53 5.04
C GLY A 12 9.96 -5.18 3.87
N SER A 13 8.80 -4.57 4.13
CA SER A 13 7.88 -4.09 3.10
C SER A 13 8.49 -2.99 2.22
N ILE A 14 9.18 -2.00 2.82
CA ILE A 14 9.92 -0.97 2.06
C ILE A 14 10.93 -1.62 1.11
N GLY A 15 11.70 -2.58 1.61
CA GLY A 15 12.66 -3.34 0.80
C GLY A 15 11.98 -4.14 -0.32
N PHE A 16 10.88 -4.83 0.01
CA PHE A 16 10.09 -5.60 -0.95
C PHE A 16 9.57 -4.72 -2.09
N PHE A 17 8.94 -3.59 -1.82
CA PHE A 17 8.41 -2.72 -2.87
C PHE A 17 9.50 -2.04 -3.68
N ARG A 18 10.67 -1.78 -3.09
CA ARG A 18 11.85 -1.35 -3.85
C ARG A 18 12.29 -2.42 -4.85
N LEU A 19 12.30 -3.70 -4.45
CA LEU A 19 12.63 -4.81 -5.34
C LEU A 19 11.57 -5.00 -6.42
N VAL A 20 10.28 -4.90 -6.08
CA VAL A 20 9.18 -4.93 -7.05
C VAL A 20 9.36 -3.82 -8.08
N ASN A 21 9.63 -2.59 -7.66
CA ASN A 21 9.80 -1.45 -8.54
C ASN A 21 11.01 -1.61 -9.50
N VAL A 22 12.11 -2.20 -9.01
CA VAL A 22 13.26 -2.59 -9.85
C VAL A 22 12.88 -3.71 -10.82
N GLY A 23 12.15 -4.73 -10.36
CA GLY A 23 11.68 -5.83 -11.20
C GLY A 23 10.78 -5.36 -12.33
N VAL A 24 9.84 -4.45 -12.04
CA VAL A 24 8.99 -3.80 -13.06
C VAL A 24 9.83 -3.02 -14.07
N ALA A 25 10.92 -2.37 -13.65
CA ALA A 25 11.81 -1.66 -14.55
C ALA A 25 12.54 -2.58 -15.54
N ALA A 26 12.71 -3.86 -15.19
CA ALA A 26 13.33 -4.87 -16.05
C ALA A 26 12.36 -5.52 -17.04
N LEU A 27 11.04 -5.35 -16.85
CA LEU A 27 10.04 -5.89 -17.76
C LEU A 27 9.93 -5.04 -19.04
N PRO A 28 9.57 -5.67 -20.18
CA PRO A 28 9.34 -4.94 -21.42
C PRO A 28 8.19 -3.94 -21.23
N MET A 29 8.48 -2.67 -21.53
CA MET A 29 7.54 -1.56 -21.42
C MET A 29 6.97 -1.23 -22.81
N PRO A 30 5.65 -0.96 -22.93
CA PRO A 30 5.08 -0.44 -24.17
C PRO A 30 5.75 0.88 -24.60
N GLU A 31 5.97 1.06 -25.90
CA GLU A 31 6.63 2.28 -26.44
C GLU A 31 5.88 3.58 -26.05
N SER A 32 4.54 3.53 -26.00
CA SER A 32 3.69 4.62 -25.54
C SER A 32 3.97 5.01 -24.08
N ALA A 33 4.22 4.02 -23.22
CA ALA A 33 4.52 4.21 -21.80
C ALA A 33 5.96 4.71 -21.56
N CYS A 34 6.90 4.49 -22.47
CA CYS A 34 8.28 5.00 -22.36
C CYS A 34 8.35 6.52 -22.21
N ARG A 35 7.34 7.26 -22.72
CA ARG A 35 7.21 8.72 -22.54
C ARG A 35 7.17 9.14 -21.07
N ASN A 36 6.67 8.26 -20.19
CA ASN A 36 6.65 8.47 -18.75
C ASN A 36 6.94 7.15 -18.01
N ALA A 37 8.15 6.64 -18.23
CA ALA A 37 8.60 5.36 -17.69
C ALA A 37 8.53 5.28 -16.15
N TRP A 38 8.78 6.39 -15.45
CA TRP A 38 8.63 6.42 -13.99
C TRP A 38 7.17 6.19 -13.58
N LYS A 39 6.22 6.92 -14.17
CA LYS A 39 4.79 6.78 -13.82
C LYS A 39 4.27 5.37 -14.10
N TRP A 40 4.72 4.75 -15.20
CA TRP A 40 4.41 3.35 -15.49
C TRP A 40 4.89 2.41 -14.37
N ARG A 41 6.15 2.58 -13.94
CA ARG A 41 6.75 1.77 -12.86
C ARG A 41 6.03 1.99 -11.54
N ASN A 42 5.73 3.25 -11.21
CA ASN A 42 5.02 3.62 -9.99
C ASN A 42 3.63 2.95 -9.95
N ILE A 43 2.78 3.17 -10.98
CA ILE A 43 1.44 2.56 -11.06
C ILE A 43 1.49 1.03 -11.02
N SER A 44 2.46 0.41 -11.70
CA SER A 44 2.63 -1.04 -11.68
C SER A 44 3.06 -1.56 -10.30
N THR A 45 3.88 -0.81 -9.57
CA THR A 45 4.26 -1.14 -8.18
C THR A 45 3.04 -1.00 -7.26
N SER A 46 2.24 0.06 -7.43
CA SER A 46 0.98 0.27 -6.70
C SER A 46 -0.07 -0.81 -6.99
N LEU A 47 -0.11 -1.32 -8.23
CA LEU A 47 -0.97 -2.46 -8.59
C LEU A 47 -0.61 -3.71 -7.79
N VAL A 48 0.69 -4.00 -7.62
CA VAL A 48 1.14 -5.13 -6.80
C VAL A 48 0.73 -4.94 -5.33
N HIS A 49 0.91 -3.74 -4.80
CA HIS A 49 0.48 -3.42 -3.44
C HIS A 49 -1.02 -3.66 -3.26
N SER A 50 -1.83 -2.96 -4.04
CA SER A 50 -3.29 -3.00 -3.96
C SER A 50 -3.83 -4.41 -4.15
N PHE A 51 -3.24 -5.23 -5.03
CA PHE A 51 -3.64 -6.62 -5.22
C PHE A 51 -3.37 -7.48 -3.99
N ILE A 52 -2.17 -7.37 -3.41
CA ILE A 52 -1.79 -8.12 -2.20
C ILE A 52 -2.68 -7.69 -1.03
N THR A 53 -2.81 -6.39 -0.78
CA THR A 53 -3.52 -5.86 0.39
C THR A 53 -5.03 -6.01 0.28
N ALA A 54 -5.62 -5.91 -0.92
CA ALA A 54 -7.03 -6.18 -1.14
C ALA A 54 -7.41 -7.62 -0.76
N ILE A 55 -6.65 -8.60 -1.26
CA ILE A 55 -6.86 -10.01 -0.95
C ILE A 55 -6.65 -10.25 0.55
N TRP A 56 -5.55 -9.74 1.10
CA TRP A 56 -5.21 -9.92 2.51
C TRP A 56 -6.26 -9.30 3.45
N ALA A 57 -6.74 -8.08 3.17
CA ALA A 57 -7.77 -7.42 3.97
C ALA A 57 -9.06 -8.22 4.03
N VAL A 58 -9.48 -8.79 2.90
CA VAL A 58 -10.63 -9.68 2.82
C VAL A 58 -10.40 -10.94 3.67
N PHE A 59 -9.23 -11.57 3.57
CA PHE A 59 -8.88 -12.71 4.43
C PHE A 59 -8.84 -12.37 5.93
N CYS A 60 -8.45 -11.16 6.32
CA CYS A 60 -8.45 -10.77 7.73
C CYS A 60 -9.87 -10.85 8.33
N PHE A 61 -10.89 -10.38 7.62
CA PHE A 61 -12.28 -10.48 8.08
C PHE A 61 -12.85 -11.89 7.98
N PHE A 62 -12.45 -12.67 6.98
CA PHE A 62 -12.87 -14.07 6.88
C PHE A 62 -12.29 -14.95 8.00
N LEU A 63 -11.03 -14.73 8.37
CA LEU A 63 -10.35 -15.52 9.39
C LEU A 63 -10.66 -15.06 10.82
N GLN A 64 -10.97 -13.78 11.01
CA GLN A 64 -11.35 -13.19 12.30
C GLN A 64 -12.62 -12.33 12.15
N PRO A 65 -13.81 -12.96 12.01
CA PRO A 65 -15.07 -12.24 11.78
C PRO A 65 -15.44 -11.31 12.94
N GLN A 66 -15.00 -11.59 14.17
CA GLN A 66 -15.22 -10.72 15.34
C GLN A 66 -14.62 -9.32 15.16
N MET A 67 -13.60 -9.18 14.31
CA MET A 67 -13.04 -7.87 13.96
C MET A 67 -14.05 -6.98 13.22
N ALA A 68 -15.04 -7.56 12.53
CA ALA A 68 -16.11 -6.78 11.91
C ALA A 68 -17.15 -6.28 12.91
N GLU A 69 -17.27 -6.93 14.07
CA GLU A 69 -18.19 -6.54 15.15
C GLU A 69 -17.56 -5.47 16.05
N ASP A 70 -16.25 -5.57 16.28
CA ASP A 70 -15.46 -4.61 17.05
C ASP A 70 -14.18 -4.22 16.29
N LEU A 71 -14.21 -3.05 15.66
CA LEU A 71 -13.09 -2.52 14.88
C LEU A 71 -12.02 -1.82 15.75
N ILE A 72 -12.27 -1.65 17.06
CA ILE A 72 -11.44 -0.88 17.96
C ILE A 72 -10.43 -1.79 18.66
N GLU A 73 -10.89 -2.78 19.42
CA GLU A 73 -10.01 -3.61 20.27
C GLU A 73 -9.68 -4.96 19.61
N THR A 74 -10.56 -5.46 18.74
CA THR A 74 -10.35 -6.77 18.12
C THR A 74 -9.41 -6.68 16.92
N PHE A 75 -8.30 -7.42 16.99
CA PHE A 75 -7.38 -7.60 15.87
C PHE A 75 -6.66 -8.95 15.98
N SER A 76 -5.90 -9.30 14.95
CA SER A 76 -5.04 -10.48 14.93
C SER A 76 -3.63 -10.07 14.54
N VAL A 77 -2.65 -10.94 14.81
CA VAL A 77 -1.28 -10.77 14.27
C VAL A 77 -1.32 -10.64 12.73
N PHE A 78 -2.25 -11.33 12.07
CA PHE A 78 -2.41 -11.29 10.63
C PHE A 78 -2.90 -9.93 10.10
N SER A 79 -3.88 -9.30 10.75
CA SER A 79 -4.32 -7.93 10.39
C SER A 79 -3.30 -6.87 10.79
N HIS A 80 -2.63 -7.03 11.94
CA HIS A 80 -1.57 -6.13 12.37
C HIS A 80 -0.37 -6.15 11.41
N ALA A 81 -0.02 -7.33 10.88
CA ALA A 81 1.00 -7.50 9.86
C ALA A 81 0.59 -6.86 8.52
N LEU A 82 -0.67 -7.01 8.08
CA LEU A 82 -1.20 -6.34 6.89
C LEU A 82 -1.07 -4.81 6.97
N VAL A 83 -1.47 -4.22 8.10
CA VAL A 83 -1.38 -2.77 8.30
C VAL A 83 0.10 -2.33 8.32
N SER A 84 0.97 -3.06 9.01
CA SER A 84 2.42 -2.79 9.04
C SER A 84 3.06 -2.90 7.66
N PHE A 85 2.70 -3.93 6.89
CA PHE A 85 3.14 -4.10 5.50
C PHE A 85 2.68 -2.93 4.64
N SER A 86 1.46 -2.45 4.84
CA SER A 86 0.91 -1.33 4.08
C SER A 86 1.58 0.00 4.41
N ILE A 87 1.91 0.25 5.68
CA ILE A 87 2.71 1.42 6.09
C ILE A 87 4.05 1.43 5.33
N GLY A 88 4.72 0.29 5.23
CA GLY A 88 5.99 0.19 4.52
C GLY A 88 5.86 0.55 3.03
N TYR A 89 4.78 0.11 2.37
CA TYR A 89 4.47 0.53 1.01
C TYR A 89 4.23 2.05 0.91
N PHE A 90 3.37 2.62 1.75
CA PHE A 90 3.04 4.04 1.68
C PHE A 90 4.26 4.93 1.92
N ILE A 91 5.18 4.52 2.80
CA ILE A 91 6.48 5.19 2.99
C ILE A 91 7.32 5.11 1.72
N HIS A 92 7.48 3.91 1.15
CA HIS A 92 8.23 3.73 -0.10
C HIS A 92 7.67 4.62 -1.22
N ASP A 93 6.35 4.55 -1.45
CA ASP A 93 5.68 5.27 -2.53
C ASP A 93 5.67 6.79 -2.31
N PHE A 94 5.54 7.24 -1.05
CA PHE A 94 5.70 8.65 -0.70
C PHE A 94 7.06 9.19 -1.16
N PHE A 95 8.15 8.52 -0.80
CA PHE A 95 9.49 8.95 -1.22
C PHE A 95 9.70 8.81 -2.72
N ASP A 96 9.20 7.74 -3.36
CA ASP A 96 9.28 7.59 -4.81
C ASP A 96 8.61 8.76 -5.54
N MET A 97 7.43 9.20 -5.09
CA MET A 97 6.75 10.38 -5.65
C MET A 97 7.48 11.68 -5.36
N VAL A 98 7.99 11.90 -4.15
CA VAL A 98 8.74 13.12 -3.78
C VAL A 98 9.96 13.30 -4.67
N PHE A 99 10.67 12.21 -5.00
CA PHE A 99 11.89 12.29 -5.81
C PHE A 99 11.65 12.37 -7.31
N ASN A 100 10.52 11.86 -7.82
CA ASN A 100 10.31 11.70 -9.26
C ASN A 100 9.15 12.52 -9.85
N GLN A 101 8.26 13.10 -9.02
CA GLN A 101 7.13 13.91 -9.49
C GLN A 101 7.16 15.33 -8.89
N LYS A 102 6.72 16.32 -9.67
CA LYS A 102 6.58 17.69 -9.16
C LYS A 102 5.55 17.75 -8.06
N LEU A 103 5.90 18.39 -6.94
CA LEU A 103 5.03 18.53 -5.75
C LEU A 103 3.64 19.10 -6.08
N SER A 104 3.56 20.09 -6.98
CA SER A 104 2.28 20.69 -7.40
C SER A 104 1.35 19.71 -8.14
N GLN A 105 1.87 18.61 -8.67
CA GLN A 105 1.11 17.58 -9.37
C GLN A 105 0.73 16.40 -8.48
N SER A 106 1.38 16.22 -7.33
CA SER A 106 1.19 15.07 -6.42
C SER A 106 0.77 15.47 -5.00
N TRP A 107 0.54 16.75 -4.73
CA TRP A 107 0.27 17.26 -3.37
C TRP A 107 -0.88 16.53 -2.67
N GLU A 108 -2.00 16.32 -3.35
CA GLU A 108 -3.17 15.63 -2.78
C GLU A 108 -2.82 14.19 -2.35
N LEU A 109 -2.04 13.49 -3.16
CA LEU A 109 -1.64 12.10 -2.90
C LEU A 109 -0.56 12.03 -1.82
N LEU A 110 0.39 12.97 -1.80
CA LEU A 110 1.39 13.06 -0.74
C LEU A 110 0.76 13.38 0.62
N PHE A 111 -0.22 14.29 0.64
CA PHE A 111 -1.00 14.57 1.85
C PHE A 111 -1.77 13.33 2.31
N HIS A 112 -2.42 12.62 1.39
CA HIS A 112 -3.08 11.35 1.69
C HIS A 112 -2.12 10.35 2.34
N HIS A 113 -0.90 10.20 1.81
CA HIS A 113 0.11 9.31 2.38
C HIS A 113 0.52 9.70 3.80
N ILE A 114 0.70 11.00 4.07
CA ILE A 114 1.01 11.48 5.42
C ILE A 114 -0.10 11.10 6.40
N VAL A 115 -1.37 11.30 6.02
CA VAL A 115 -2.52 10.94 6.86
C VAL A 115 -2.58 9.44 7.10
N VAL A 116 -2.50 8.62 6.05
CA VAL A 116 -2.60 7.16 6.17
C VAL A 116 -1.44 6.58 6.96
N ILE A 117 -0.19 7.01 6.70
CA ILE A 117 0.99 6.57 7.47
C ILE A 117 0.82 6.91 8.95
N THR A 118 0.32 8.12 9.26
CA THR A 118 0.12 8.55 10.65
C THR A 118 -0.98 7.75 11.33
N CYS A 119 -2.15 7.64 10.71
CA CYS A 119 -3.29 6.90 11.27
C CYS A 119 -2.98 5.41 11.45
N PHE A 120 -2.39 4.78 10.43
CA PHE A 120 -2.04 3.37 10.50
C PHE A 120 -0.91 3.14 11.50
N GLY A 121 0.10 4.02 11.53
CA GLY A 121 1.19 4.00 12.51
C GLY A 121 0.67 4.07 13.94
N LEU A 122 -0.22 5.01 14.24
CA LEU A 122 -0.85 5.12 15.57
C LEU A 122 -1.65 3.86 15.89
N SER A 123 -2.38 3.30 14.93
CA SER A 123 -3.14 2.07 15.12
C SER A 123 -2.24 0.88 15.48
N VAL A 124 -1.15 0.65 14.73
CA VAL A 124 -0.26 -0.48 15.04
C VAL A 124 0.53 -0.28 16.33
N LEU A 125 0.92 0.96 16.67
CA LEU A 125 1.67 1.26 17.89
C LEU A 125 0.80 1.18 19.16
N SER A 126 -0.46 1.65 19.08
CA SER A 126 -1.41 1.54 20.19
C SER A 126 -2.03 0.15 20.31
N SER A 127 -1.98 -0.65 19.24
CA SER A 127 -2.76 -1.90 19.11
C SER A 127 -4.27 -1.69 19.20
N CYS A 128 -4.74 -0.47 18.96
CA CYS A 128 -6.16 -0.14 18.84
C CYS A 128 -6.47 0.29 17.39
N TYR A 129 -7.74 0.22 17.00
CA TYR A 129 -8.25 0.66 15.69
C TYR A 129 -7.65 -0.09 14.48
N VAL A 130 -7.01 -1.24 14.69
CA VAL A 130 -6.42 -2.03 13.61
C VAL A 130 -7.52 -2.53 12.66
N GLY A 131 -8.69 -2.88 13.20
CA GLY A 131 -9.87 -3.22 12.40
C GLY A 131 -10.25 -2.08 11.45
N PHE A 132 -10.29 -0.83 11.93
CA PHE A 132 -10.53 0.34 11.07
C PHE A 132 -9.47 0.50 9.98
N ALA A 133 -8.19 0.28 10.29
CA ALA A 133 -7.13 0.32 9.28
C ALA A 133 -7.31 -0.77 8.21
N VAL A 134 -7.75 -1.98 8.59
CA VAL A 134 -8.09 -3.03 7.63
C VAL A 134 -9.32 -2.66 6.78
N VAL A 135 -10.37 -2.07 7.37
CA VAL A 135 -11.52 -1.55 6.61
C VAL A 135 -11.07 -0.51 5.60
N ALA A 136 -10.21 0.43 6.01
CA ALA A 136 -9.64 1.42 5.10
C ALA A 136 -8.89 0.76 3.94
N LEU A 137 -8.14 -0.32 4.19
CA LEU A 137 -7.46 -1.11 3.15
C LEU A 137 -8.39 -1.88 2.23
N LEU A 138 -9.68 -2.10 2.56
CA LEU A 138 -10.63 -2.67 1.60
C LEU A 138 -10.84 -1.76 0.37
N VAL A 139 -10.54 -0.45 0.49
CA VAL A 139 -10.56 0.47 -0.66
C VAL A 139 -9.57 0.06 -1.76
N GLU A 140 -8.52 -0.70 -1.40
CA GLU A 140 -7.52 -1.20 -2.35
C GLU A 140 -8.13 -2.14 -3.39
N ILE A 141 -9.28 -2.76 -3.12
CA ILE A 141 -10.03 -3.53 -4.13
C ILE A 141 -10.35 -2.62 -5.33
N ASN A 142 -10.77 -1.38 -5.08
CA ASN A 142 -11.02 -0.41 -6.15
C ASN A 142 -9.70 0.09 -6.78
N SER A 143 -8.64 0.24 -5.97
CA SER A 143 -7.31 0.63 -6.45
C SER A 143 -6.74 -0.37 -7.46
N VAL A 144 -6.98 -1.68 -7.30
CA VAL A 144 -6.58 -2.71 -8.28
C VAL A 144 -7.12 -2.37 -9.67
N PHE A 145 -8.43 -2.13 -9.78
CA PHE A 145 -9.06 -1.79 -11.06
C PHE A 145 -8.60 -0.42 -11.58
N LEU A 146 -8.38 0.54 -10.68
CA LEU A 146 -7.86 1.87 -11.03
C LEU A 146 -6.47 1.76 -11.68
N HIS A 147 -5.53 1.10 -11.03
CA HIS A 147 -4.15 0.97 -11.51
C HIS A 147 -4.07 0.12 -12.78
N LEU A 148 -4.85 -0.97 -12.86
CA LEU A 148 -4.95 -1.76 -14.08
C LEU A 148 -5.42 -0.89 -15.26
N ARG A 149 -6.48 -0.11 -15.07
CA ARG A 149 -6.98 0.81 -16.11
C ARG A 149 -5.95 1.88 -16.50
N GLN A 150 -5.23 2.44 -15.52
CA GLN A 150 -4.20 3.44 -15.79
C GLN A 150 -3.04 2.85 -16.61
N ASN A 151 -2.57 1.65 -16.26
CA ASN A 151 -1.57 0.93 -17.05
C ASN A 151 -2.09 0.66 -18.46
N LEU A 152 -3.28 0.11 -18.62
CA LEU A 152 -3.85 -0.13 -19.97
C LEU A 152 -3.94 1.15 -20.82
N ARG A 153 -4.24 2.31 -20.21
CA ARG A 153 -4.26 3.61 -20.90
C ARG A 153 -2.88 4.12 -21.29
N MET A 154 -1.83 3.77 -20.54
CA MET A 154 -0.46 4.13 -20.88
C MET A 154 0.14 3.18 -21.93
N ALA A 155 -0.39 1.97 -22.05
CA ALA A 155 0.04 0.95 -23.01
C ALA A 155 -0.60 1.12 -24.40
N ASN A 156 -1.74 1.80 -24.48
CA ASN A 156 -2.40 2.18 -25.74
C ASN A 156 -1.86 3.51 -26.28
#